data_AF-A0A7J4N8N7-F1
#
_entry.id   AF-A0A7J4N8N7-F1
#
_cell.length_a   1.000
_cell.length_b   1.000
_cell.length_c   1.000
_cell.angle_alpha   90.00
_cell.angle_beta   90.00
_cell.angle_gamma   90.00
#
_symmetry.space_group_name_H-M   'P 1'
#
loop_
_entity.id
_entity.type
_entity.pdbx_description
1 polymer ?
#
loop_
_entity_poly.entity_id
_entity_poly.type
_entity_poly.pdbx_seq_one_letter_code
_entity_poly.pdbx_strand_id
1 'polypeptide(L)' 'MMWNTDLVEMAGIMGKLGAGDERRDEAVEAVLSKQGENGRWKQENQFSGRFITTVETDGRESRWVTLNVVRAFRSLME' A
#
# COMPACT_ATOMS: atom_id res chain seq x y z
N MET A 1 12.37 -10.34 -11.18
CA MET A 1 13.22 -9.19 -10.80
C MET A 1 13.10 -8.97 -9.30
N MET A 2 14.20 -8.64 -8.63
CA MET A 2 14.32 -8.55 -7.16
C MET A 2 13.78 -7.24 -6.56
N TRP A 3 13.43 -6.25 -7.40
CA TRP A 3 12.87 -4.98 -6.97
C TRP A 3 11.44 -4.89 -7.47
N ASN A 4 10.49 -5.28 -6.63
CA ASN A 4 9.07 -5.01 -6.83
C ASN A 4 8.61 -4.18 -5.63
N THR A 5 8.78 -2.87 -5.72
CA THR A 5 8.29 -1.92 -4.72
C THR A 5 6.91 -1.46 -5.14
N ASP A 6 6.00 -1.33 -4.17
CA ASP A 6 4.63 -0.89 -4.41
C ASP A 6 4.44 0.60 -4.14
N LEU A 7 3.30 1.14 -4.62
CA LEU A 7 2.95 2.55 -4.48
C LEU A 7 2.76 2.97 -3.02
N VAL A 8 2.36 2.05 -2.13
CA VAL A 8 2.14 2.34 -0.71
C VAL A 8 3.47 2.59 -0.01
N GLU A 9 4.48 1.77 -0.31
CA GLU A 9 5.83 1.94 0.19
C GLU A 9 6.45 3.25 -0.31
N MET A 10 6.34 3.55 -1.62
CA MET A 10 6.85 4.81 -2.16
C MET A 10 6.17 6.03 -1.54
N ALA A 11 4.84 6.02 -1.38
CA ALA A 11 4.11 7.09 -0.72
C ALA A 11 4.60 7.30 0.73
N GLY A 12 4.82 6.22 1.48
CA GLY A 12 5.34 6.31 2.85
C GLY A 12 6.77 6.85 2.94
N ILE A 13 7.63 6.52 1.98
CA ILE A 13 9.00 7.06 1.91
C ILE A 13 8.96 8.55 1.59
N MET A 14 8.17 8.96 0.59
CA MET A 14 8.02 10.37 0.20
C MET A 14 7.49 11.22 1.36
N GLY A 15 6.47 10.72 2.08
CA GLY A 15 5.92 11.39 3.26
C GLY A 15 6.99 11.62 4.34
N LYS A 16 7.72 10.57 4.73
CA LYS A 16 8.78 10.68 5.75
C LYS A 16 9.93 11.63 5.37
N LEU A 17 10.19 11.79 4.07
CA LEU A 17 11.22 12.69 3.56
C LEU A 17 10.71 14.12 3.35
N GLY A 18 9.40 14.37 3.52
CA GLY A 18 8.78 15.66 3.19
C GLY A 18 8.83 15.98 1.69
N ALA A 19 9.03 14.97 0.84
CA ALA A 19 9.12 15.16 -0.61
C ALA A 19 7.72 15.08 -1.23
N GLY A 20 7.41 15.99 -2.15
CA GLY A 20 6.14 15.99 -2.87
C GLY A 20 6.20 16.79 -4.16
N ASP A 21 5.74 16.16 -5.24
CA ASP A 21 5.41 16.76 -6.53
C ASP A 21 4.09 16.13 -7.02
N GLU A 22 3.67 16.47 -8.24
CA GLU A 22 2.46 15.91 -8.86
C GLU A 22 2.40 14.37 -8.85
N ARG A 23 3.55 13.68 -8.89
CA ARG A 23 3.62 12.21 -8.94
C ARG A 23 3.30 11.58 -7.60
N ARG A 24 3.59 12.29 -6.50
CA ARG A 24 3.16 11.87 -5.17
C ARG A 24 1.63 11.87 -5.10
N ASP A 25 1.00 12.91 -5.61
CA ASP A 25 -0.46 13.03 -5.57
C ASP A 25 -1.12 11.96 -6.45
N GLU A 26 -0.56 11.69 -7.63
CA GLU A 26 -0.97 10.56 -8.49
C GLU A 26 -0.85 9.21 -7.76
N ALA A 27 0.24 8.98 -7.01
CA ALA A 27 0.40 7.75 -6.24
C ALA A 27 -0.64 7.62 -5.12
N VAL A 28 -0.95 8.72 -4.43
CA VAL A 28 -1.99 8.77 -3.39
C VAL A 28 -3.37 8.49 -4.00
N GLU A 29 -3.70 9.13 -5.12
CA GLU A 29 -4.96 8.90 -5.83
C GLU A 29 -5.08 7.45 -6.30
N ALA A 30 -4.02 6.89 -6.88
CA ALA A 30 -3.99 5.49 -7.30
C ALA A 30 -4.23 4.53 -6.12
N VAL A 31 -3.65 4.80 -4.95
CA VAL A 31 -3.91 4.00 -3.74
C VAL A 31 -5.36 4.19 -3.26
N LEU A 32 -5.86 5.43 -3.19
CA LEU A 32 -7.24 5.73 -2.77
C LEU A 32 -8.29 5.11 -3.68
N SER A 33 -8.07 5.08 -5.00
CA SER A 33 -8.99 4.48 -5.97
C SER A 33 -9.26 2.98 -5.72
N LYS A 34 -8.37 2.32 -4.98
CA LYS A 34 -8.46 0.90 -4.60
C LYS A 34 -9.07 0.68 -3.22
N GLN A 35 -9.43 1.73 -2.50
CA GLN A 35 -10.07 1.62 -1.19
C GLN A 35 -11.48 1.01 -1.35
N GLY A 36 -11.75 -0.06 -0.61
CA GLY A 36 -13.09 -0.64 -0.52
C GLY A 36 -14.04 0.24 0.29
N GLU A 37 -15.35 0.00 0.15
CA GLU A 37 -16.40 0.77 0.82
C GLU A 37 -16.29 0.79 2.35
N ASN A 38 -15.67 -0.23 2.94
CA ASN A 38 -15.43 -0.31 4.38
C ASN A 38 -14.09 0.33 4.82
N GLY A 39 -13.43 1.05 3.92
CA GLY A 39 -12.16 1.72 4.15
C GLY A 39 -10.93 0.82 4.14
N ARG A 40 -11.03 -0.43 3.66
CA ARG A 40 -9.93 -1.41 3.62
C ARG A 40 -9.43 -1.67 2.21
N TRP A 41 -8.20 -2.17 2.10
CA TRP A 41 -7.58 -2.57 0.83
C TRP A 41 -7.44 -4.08 0.73
N LYS A 42 -7.53 -4.62 -0.49
CA LYS A 42 -7.36 -6.05 -0.76
C LYS A 42 -5.87 -6.40 -0.91
N GLN A 43 -5.54 -7.67 -0.63
CA GLN A 43 -4.27 -8.24 -1.07
C GLN A 43 -4.38 -8.58 -2.56
N GLU A 44 -3.94 -7.68 -3.43
CA GLU A 44 -3.99 -7.88 -4.89
C GLU A 44 -2.88 -8.82 -5.39
N ASN A 45 -1.74 -8.80 -4.72
CA ASN A 45 -0.60 -9.62 -5.09
C ASN A 45 -0.77 -11.05 -4.57
N GLN A 46 -0.60 -12.03 -5.45
CA GLN A 46 -0.67 -13.44 -5.09
C GLN A 46 0.68 -13.92 -4.56
N PHE A 47 0.70 -14.34 -3.30
CA PHE A 47 1.91 -14.90 -2.67
C PHE A 47 1.75 -16.37 -2.27
N SER A 48 0.67 -17.02 -2.71
CA SER A 48 0.46 -18.45 -2.52
C SER A 48 1.69 -19.27 -2.95
N GLY A 49 2.12 -20.18 -2.06
CA GLY A 49 3.28 -21.05 -2.28
C GLY A 49 4.66 -20.37 -2.17
N ARG A 50 4.74 -19.05 -1.92
CA ARG A 50 6.03 -18.34 -1.74
C ARG A 50 6.54 -18.32 -0.30
N PHE A 51 5.68 -18.62 0.67
CA PHE A 51 6.00 -18.57 2.09
C PHE A 51 5.69 -19.91 2.77
N ILE A 52 6.37 -20.18 3.90
CA ILE A 52 6.17 -21.39 4.72
C ILE A 52 4.73 -21.49 5.25
N THR A 53 4.06 -20.34 5.43
CA THR A 53 2.66 -20.26 5.86
C THR A 53 1.93 -19.18 5.07
N THR A 54 0.62 -19.36 4.93
CA THR A 54 -0.27 -18.32 4.41
C THR A 54 -0.42 -17.22 5.44
N VAL A 55 0.01 -16.00 5.10
CA VAL A 55 -0.12 -14.82 5.97
C VAL A 55 -1.52 -14.20 5.82
N GLU A 56 -2.01 -14.10 4.58
CA GLU A 56 -3.34 -13.61 4.23
C GLU A 56 -3.89 -14.33 3.01
N THR A 57 -5.19 -14.26 2.80
CA THR A 57 -5.87 -14.82 1.62
C THR A 57 -5.80 -13.84 0.47
N ASP A 58 -5.26 -14.28 -0.67
CA ASP A 58 -5.21 -13.50 -1.90
C ASP A 58 -6.61 -13.01 -2.34
N GLY A 59 -6.70 -11.78 -2.82
CA GLY A 59 -7.94 -11.15 -3.29
C GLY A 59 -8.94 -10.77 -2.19
N ARG A 60 -8.66 -11.11 -0.92
CA ARG A 60 -9.46 -10.66 0.23
C ARG A 60 -8.90 -9.37 0.81
N GLU A 61 -9.71 -8.71 1.63
CA GLU A 61 -9.27 -7.57 2.41
C GLU A 61 -8.07 -7.94 3.28
N SER A 62 -7.05 -7.11 3.20
CA SER A 62 -5.76 -7.30 3.83
C SER A 62 -5.62 -6.35 5.01
N ARG A 63 -5.34 -6.91 6.18
CA ARG A 63 -5.02 -6.13 7.39
C ARG A 63 -3.67 -5.45 7.24
N TRP A 64 -2.71 -6.11 6.60
CA TRP A 64 -1.36 -5.60 6.43
C TRP A 64 -1.26 -4.48 5.40
N VAL A 65 -1.88 -4.65 4.22
CA VAL A 65 -1.97 -3.59 3.22
C VAL A 65 -2.72 -2.39 3.81
N THR A 66 -3.87 -2.63 4.45
CA THR A 66 -4.64 -1.54 5.08
C THR A 66 -3.81 -0.78 6.12
N LEU A 67 -3.11 -1.48 7.01
CA LEU A 67 -2.25 -0.83 8.01
C LEU A 67 -1.13 0.00 7.37
N ASN A 68 -0.49 -0.53 6.33
CA ASN A 68 0.60 0.17 5.66
C ASN A 68 0.12 1.40 4.88
N VAL A 69 -1.05 1.34 4.24
CA VAL A 69 -1.67 2.50 3.61
C VAL A 69 -1.94 3.61 4.63
N VAL A 70 -2.57 3.27 5.77
CA VAL A 70 -2.86 4.25 6.83
C VAL A 70 -1.57 4.87 7.37
N ARG A 71 -0.51 4.09 7.55
CA ARG A 71 0.80 4.60 7.99
C ARG A 71 1.44 5.52 6.95
N ALA A 72 1.40 5.15 5.68
CA ALA A 72 1.92 5.95 4.59
C ALA A 72 1.18 7.30 4.53
N PHE A 73 -0.15 7.28 4.53
CA PHE A 73 -0.95 8.50 4.50
C PHE A 73 -0.76 9.37 5.75
N ARG A 74 -0.57 8.76 6.92
CA ARG A 74 -0.21 9.52 8.12
C ARG A 74 1.10 10.28 7.95
N SER A 75 2.12 9.66 7.38
CA SER A 75 3.41 10.33 7.13
C SER A 75 3.35 11.42 6.05
N LEU A 76 2.27 11.49 5.26
CA LEU A 76 2.07 12.55 4.28
C LEU A 76 1.48 13.83 4.90
N MET A 77 0.94 13.74 6.11
CA MET A 77 0.31 14.84 6.85
C MET A 77 1.21 15.47 7.92
N GLU A 78 2.39 14.89 8.15
CA GLU A 78 3.42 15.37 9.07
C GLU A 78 4.43 16.25 8.32
#